data_AF-D7CXG0-F1
#
_entry.id   AF-D7CXG0-F1
#
_cell.length_a   1.000
_cell.length_b   1.000
_cell.length_c   1.000
_cell.angle_alpha   90.00
_cell.angle_beta   90.00
_cell.angle_gamma   90.00
#
_symmetry.space_group_name_H-M   'P 1'
#
loop_
_entity.id
_entity.type
_entity.pdbx_description
1 polymer ?
#
loop_
_entity_poly.entity_id
_entity_poly.type
_entity_poly.pdbx_seq_one_letter_code
_entity_poly.pdbx_strand_id
1 'polypeptide(L)' 'MRAFKGRVERGVVVLPEGADLPEGTIVTVTVGEVEMIRARMRAALIRNAKRRSRGRVTNPDVVGV' A
#
# COMPACT_ATOMS: atom_id res chain seq x y z
N MET A 1 1.83 4.83 -28.08
CA MET A 1 1.39 4.54 -26.69
C MET A 1 2.63 4.49 -25.81
N ARG A 2 2.67 5.24 -24.70
CA ARG A 2 3.85 5.28 -23.81
C ARG A 2 3.49 4.63 -22.48
N ALA A 3 4.30 3.67 -22.04
CA ALA A 3 4.09 2.99 -20.77
C ALA A 3 4.86 3.73 -19.66
N PHE A 4 4.19 3.95 -18.54
CA PHE A 4 4.80 4.51 -17.34
C PHE A 4 4.76 3.46 -16.25
N LYS A 5 5.91 3.17 -15.65
CA LYS A 5 5.94 2.32 -14.46
C LYS A 5 5.46 3.17 -13.29
N GLY A 6 4.39 2.77 -12.62
CA GLY A 6 3.86 3.47 -11.45
C GLY A 6 3.71 2.52 -10.26
N ARG A 7 3.39 3.08 -9.09
CA ARG A 7 2.98 2.31 -7.91
C ARG A 7 1.69 2.86 -7.34
N VAL A 8 0.88 2.01 -6.72
CA VAL A 8 -0.31 2.46 -6.01
C VAL A 8 0.07 2.89 -4.60
N GLU A 9 -0.23 4.13 -4.26
CA GLU A 9 -0.17 4.66 -2.89
C GLU A 9 -1.52 5.22 -2.50
N ARG A 10 -2.04 4.85 -1.33
CA ARG A 10 -3.31 5.41 -0.81
C ARG A 10 -4.47 5.39 -1.82
N GLY A 11 -4.50 4.38 -2.70
CA GLY A 11 -5.54 4.22 -3.72
C GLY A 11 -5.31 4.99 -5.03
N VAL A 12 -4.23 5.76 -5.15
CA VAL A 12 -3.88 6.49 -6.39
C VAL A 12 -2.61 5.92 -7.03
N VAL A 13 -2.53 5.97 -8.37
CA VAL A 13 -1.32 5.59 -9.10
C VAL A 13 -0.36 6.78 -9.08
N VAL A 14 0.80 6.58 -8.47
CA VAL A 14 1.88 7.55 -8.42
C VAL A 14 2.92 7.16 -9.47
N LEU A 15 3.20 8.10 -10.38
CA LEU A 15 4.27 7.97 -11.36
C LEU A 15 5.61 8.39 -10.74
N PRO A 16 6.74 7.86 -11.23
CA PRO A 16 8.07 8.23 -10.77
C PRO A 16 8.37 9.71 -11.04
N GLU A 17 9.31 10.26 -10.28
CA GLU A 17 9.78 11.64 -10.47
C GLU A 17 10.21 11.88 -11.93
N GLY A 18 9.79 13.02 -12.48
CA GLY A 18 10.05 13.41 -13.87
C GLY A 18 9.09 12.81 -14.90
N ALA A 19 8.16 11.94 -14.51
CA ALA A 19 7.05 11.55 -15.36
C ALA A 19 5.93 12.61 -15.29
N ASP A 20 5.69 13.27 -16.42
CA ASP A 20 4.60 14.23 -16.59
C ASP A 20 3.52 13.66 -17.52
N LEU A 21 2.27 13.84 -17.11
CA LEU A 21 1.09 13.54 -17.92
C LEU A 21 0.25 14.82 -17.98
N PRO A 22 -0.04 15.34 -19.19
CA PRO A 22 -0.85 16.54 -19.32
C PRO A 22 -2.22 16.40 -18.67
N GLU A 23 -2.73 17.50 -18.13
CA GLU A 23 -4.09 17.56 -17.61
C GLU A 23 -5.12 17.11 -18.67
N GLY A 24 -6.13 16.35 -18.25
CA GLY A 24 -7.14 15.79 -19.14
C GLY A 24 -6.71 14.53 -19.89
N THR A 25 -5.48 14.03 -19.69
CA THR A 25 -5.05 12.76 -20.31
C THR A 25 -5.89 11.59 -19.80
N ILE A 26 -6.55 10.88 -20.71
CA ILE A 26 -7.23 9.60 -20.42
C ILE A 26 -6.17 8.50 -20.35
N VAL A 27 -6.14 7.79 -19.21
CA VAL A 27 -5.17 6.72 -18.96
C VAL A 27 -5.85 5.37 -18.79
N THR A 28 -5.23 4.34 -19.37
CA THR A 28 -5.58 2.94 -19.11
C THR A 28 -4.49 2.35 -18.23
N VAL A 29 -4.89 1.70 -17.13
CA VAL A 29 -3.95 1.07 -16.19
C VAL A 29 -3.89 -0.42 -16.46
N THR A 30 -2.72 -0.92 -16.82
CA THR A 30 -2.44 -2.35 -16.93
C THR A 30 -1.72 -2.82 -15.67
N VAL A 31 -2.26 -3.82 -14.99
CA VAL A 31 -1.68 -4.39 -13.77
C VAL A 31 -1.33 -5.84 -14.01
N GLY A 32 -0.06 -6.21 -13.79
CA GLY A 32 0.37 -7.61 -13.81
C GLY A 32 -0.24 -8.40 -12.65
N GLU A 33 -0.64 -9.64 -12.92
CA GLU A 33 -1.29 -10.48 -11.93
C GLU A 33 -0.38 -10.75 -10.71
N VAL A 34 0.90 -11.02 -10.95
CA VAL A 34 1.91 -11.25 -9.91
C VAL A 34 2.09 -10.02 -9.02
N GLU A 35 2.16 -8.83 -9.62
CA GLU A 35 2.24 -7.56 -8.90
C GLU A 35 1.01 -7.33 -8.03
N MET A 36 -0.19 -7.65 -8.55
CA MET A 36 -1.43 -7.53 -7.81
C MET A 36 -1.48 -8.48 -6.62
N ILE A 37 -1.10 -9.74 -6.79
CA ILE A 37 -1.02 -10.72 -5.70
C ILE A 37 -0.02 -10.25 -4.65
N ARG A 38 1.19 -9.83 -5.05
CA ARG A 38 2.22 -9.32 -4.16
C ARG A 38 1.72 -8.12 -3.34
N ALA A 39 1.04 -7.18 -3.98
CA ALA A 39 0.48 -6.00 -3.32
C ALA A 39 -0.59 -6.40 -2.28
N ARG A 40 -1.48 -7.33 -2.61
CA ARG A 40 -2.52 -7.84 -1.68
C ARG A 40 -1.91 -8.55 -0.47
N MET A 41 -0.92 -9.41 -0.69
CA MET A 41 -0.20 -10.10 0.39
C MET A 41 0.50 -9.11 1.31
N ARG A 42 1.21 -8.12 0.76
CA ARG A 42 1.86 -7.06 1.55
C ARG A 42 0.84 -6.28 2.38
N ALA A 43 -0.28 -5.90 1.79
CA ALA A 43 -1.34 -5.19 2.51
C ALA A 43 -1.92 -6.04 3.66
N ALA A 44 -2.13 -7.33 3.44
CA ALA A 44 -2.60 -8.26 4.46
C ALA A 44 -1.61 -8.39 5.63
N LEU A 45 -0.31 -8.53 5.32
CA LEU A 45 0.76 -8.59 6.32
C LEU A 45 0.82 -7.33 7.19
N ILE A 46 0.78 -6.14 6.56
CA ILE A 46 0.77 -4.86 7.28
C ILE A 46 -0.44 -4.76 8.22
N ARG A 47 -1.64 -5.17 7.76
CA ARG A 47 -2.84 -5.18 8.60
C ARG A 47 -2.69 -6.12 9.80
N ASN A 48 -2.13 -7.32 9.58
CA ASN A 48 -1.92 -8.31 10.65
C ASN A 48 -0.89 -7.82 11.68
N ALA A 49 0.20 -7.19 11.25
CA ALA A 49 1.19 -6.59 12.14
C ALA A 49 0.56 -5.51 13.04
N LYS A 50 -0.27 -4.61 12.48
CA LYS A 50 -1.00 -3.59 13.25
C LYS A 50 -1.99 -4.17 14.26
N ARG A 51 -2.61 -5.32 13.97
CA ARG A 51 -3.51 -6.01 14.93
C ARG A 51 -2.72 -6.63 16.08
N ARG A 52 -1.58 -7.28 15.79
CA ARG A 52 -0.72 -7.89 16.80
C ARG A 52 -0.12 -6.86 17.76
N SER A 53 0.24 -5.67 17.27
CA SER A 53 0.74 -4.60 18.16
C SER A 53 -0.32 -4.06 19.11
N ARG A 54 -1.60 -3.95 18.70
CA ARG A 54 -2.69 -3.53 19.60
C ARG A 54 -3.02 -4.56 20.69
N GLY A 55 -2.85 -5.85 20.41
CA GLY A 55 -3.04 -6.92 21.41
C GLY A 55 -1.96 -6.98 22.49
N ARG A 56 -0.89 -6.18 22.38
CA ARG A 56 0.25 -6.20 23.31
C ARG A 56 0.25 -5.02 24.31
N VAL A 57 -0.78 -4.17 24.30
CA VAL A 57 -0.84 -2.91 25.10
C VAL A 57 -1.83 -2.99 26.28
N THR A 58 -2.36 -4.16 26.63
CA THR A 58 -3.24 -4.32 27.80
C THR A 58 -2.60 -5.24 28.83
N ASN A 59 -1.64 -4.72 29.60
CA ASN A 59 -1.59 -4.99 31.04
C ASN A 59 -0.75 -3.93 31.78
N PRO A 60 -1.37 -2.88 32.36
CA PRO A 60 -0.71 -1.98 33.29
C PRO A 60 -0.93 -2.32 34.78
N ASP A 61 -1.57 -3.44 35.16
CA ASP A 61 -1.91 -3.72 36.56
C ASP A 61 -1.16 -4.92 37.15
N VAL A 62 0.17 -4.80 37.28
CA VAL A 62 0.94 -5.58 38.25
C VAL A 62 1.91 -4.66 38.99
N VAL A 63 1.37 -3.74 39.77
CA VAL A 63 2.05 -3.13 40.92
C VAL A 63 1.09 -3.18 42.08
N GLY A 64 1.30 -4.12 43.00
CA GLY A 64 0.44 -4.27 44.15
C GLY A 64 0.63 -5.59 44.89
N VAL A 65 1.86 -5.91 45.30
CA VAL A 65 2.18 -6.52 46.61
C VAL A 65 3.60 -6.15 46.99
#